data_AF-A0A496BMP3-F1
#
_entry.id   AF-A0A496BMP3-F1
#
_cell.length_a   1.000
_cell.length_b   1.000
_cell.length_c   1.000
_cell.angle_alpha   90.00
_cell.angle_beta   90.00
_cell.angle_gamma   90.00
#
_symmetry.space_group_name_H-M   'P 1'
#
loop_
_entity.id
_entity.type
_entity.pdbx_description
1 polymer ?
#
loop_
_entity_poly.entity_id
_entity_poly.type
_entity_poly.pdbx_seq_one_letter_code
_entity_poly.pdbx_strand_id
1 'polypeptide(L)'
;MKAHLLTLCILFGFFLSISLAYGDDIPIHGEWDDEDYRSITALPPTLSIEKNVLSVKLVDALDDLTIYVTDEAGIIIYENTISGNIGEVFSIPLSEVDSNTYQVILTHKLGCLVGKFEN
;
A
#
# COMPACT_ATOMS: atom_id res chain seq x y z
N MET A 1 -46.13 8.91 24.47
CA MET A 1 -44.65 8.78 24.43
C MET A 1 -44.30 7.44 23.79
N LYS A 2 -43.90 7.42 22.51
CA LYS A 2 -43.25 6.29 21.78
C LYS A 2 -43.23 6.62 20.27
N ALA A 3 -42.62 7.75 19.90
CA ALA A 3 -42.36 8.08 18.49
C ALA A 3 -41.01 8.79 18.26
N HIS A 4 -40.22 8.99 19.32
CA HIS A 4 -38.92 9.67 19.22
C HIS A 4 -37.72 8.72 19.26
N LEU A 5 -37.93 7.43 19.55
CA LEU A 5 -36.83 6.46 19.62
C LEU A 5 -36.41 5.95 18.23
N LEU A 6 -37.31 5.96 17.24
CA LEU A 6 -37.02 5.45 15.89
C LEU A 6 -36.38 6.49 14.96
N THR A 7 -36.49 7.79 15.27
CA THR A 7 -35.85 8.85 14.48
C THR A 7 -34.35 8.98 14.77
N LEU A 8 -33.88 8.54 15.95
CA LEU A 8 -32.47 8.62 16.34
C LEU A 8 -31.59 7.57 15.62
N CYS A 9 -32.17 6.51 15.06
CA CYS A 9 -31.41 5.46 14.37
C CYS A 9 -31.08 5.80 12.90
N ILE A 10 -31.68 6.85 12.33
CA ILE A 10 -31.47 7.22 10.91
C ILE A 10 -30.36 8.28 10.76
N LEU A 11 -29.94 8.93 11.85
CA LEU A 11 -28.91 9.99 11.79
C LEU A 11 -27.48 9.50 12.12
N PHE A 12 -27.31 8.26 12.59
CA PHE A 12 -26.00 7.74 13.04
C PHE A 12 -25.33 6.78 12.04
N GLY A 13 -25.92 6.58 10.86
CA GLY A 13 -25.35 5.74 9.79
C GLY A 13 -24.59 6.50 8.71
N PHE A 14 -24.52 7.84 8.80
CA PHE A 14 -23.94 8.71 7.77
C PHE A 14 -22.41 8.90 7.89
N PHE A 15 -21.72 8.06 8.67
CA PHE A 15 -20.27 8.09 8.80
C PHE A 15 -19.59 6.78 8.39
N LEU A 16 -20.24 5.96 7.56
CA LEU A 16 -19.48 5.15 6.59
C LEU A 16 -18.99 6.09 5.48
N SER A 17 -18.20 7.08 5.89
CA SER A 17 -17.19 7.70 5.06
C SER A 17 -16.25 6.56 4.73
N ILE A 18 -16.58 5.78 3.71
CA ILE A 18 -15.56 5.20 2.86
C ILE A 18 -14.92 6.41 2.17
N SER A 19 -14.20 7.22 2.95
CA SER A 19 -13.09 7.97 2.40
C SER A 19 -12.15 6.88 1.98
N LEU A 20 -12.35 6.40 0.75
CA LEU A 20 -11.26 5.99 -0.11
C LEU A 20 -10.46 7.28 -0.39
N ALA A 21 -9.91 7.87 0.68
CA ALA A 21 -8.85 8.84 0.58
C ALA A 21 -7.69 7.96 0.16
N TYR A 22 -7.47 7.88 -1.16
CA TYR A 22 -6.21 7.36 -1.64
C TYR A 22 -5.16 8.31 -1.04
N GLY A 23 -4.27 7.76 -0.20
CA GLY A 23 -3.10 8.51 0.27
C GLY A 23 -2.29 9.02 -0.92
N ASP A 24 -1.31 9.88 -0.66
CA ASP A 24 -0.47 10.42 -1.72
C ASP A 24 0.25 9.27 -2.45
N ASP A 25 0.13 9.24 -3.77
CA ASP A 25 0.75 8.21 -4.60
C ASP A 25 2.27 8.29 -4.49
N ILE A 26 2.91 7.15 -4.24
CA ILE A 26 4.36 7.07 -4.23
C ILE A 26 4.81 6.64 -5.63
N PRO A 27 5.55 7.49 -6.37
CA PRO A 27 6.09 7.10 -7.65
C PRO A 27 7.12 5.98 -7.46
N ILE A 28 6.96 4.90 -8.21
CA ILE A 28 7.87 3.76 -8.24
C ILE A 28 8.48 3.60 -9.63
N HIS A 29 9.75 3.25 -9.66
CA HIS A 29 10.51 3.06 -10.89
C HIS A 29 11.37 1.82 -10.77
N GLY A 30 11.65 1.17 -11.90
CA GLY A 30 12.47 -0.03 -11.95
C GLY A 30 12.03 -0.95 -13.07
N GLU A 31 12.48 -2.19 -12.96
CA GLU A 31 12.15 -3.24 -13.92
C GLU A 31 10.97 -4.05 -13.38
N TRP A 32 9.98 -4.29 -14.24
CA TRP A 32 8.83 -5.11 -13.92
C TRP A 32 8.32 -5.79 -15.19
N ASP A 33 9.00 -6.86 -15.59
CA ASP A 33 8.60 -7.75 -16.67
C ASP A 33 9.41 -9.05 -16.57
N ASP A 34 8.83 -10.18 -17.00
CA ASP A 34 9.63 -11.36 -17.32
C ASP A 34 9.90 -11.39 -18.82
N GLU A 35 11.04 -10.83 -19.25
CA GLU A 35 11.44 -10.79 -20.67
C GLU A 35 11.38 -12.18 -21.36
N ASP A 36 11.39 -13.26 -20.58
CA ASP A 36 11.43 -14.64 -21.01
C ASP A 36 10.06 -15.33 -21.24
N TYR A 37 8.91 -14.70 -20.94
CA TYR A 37 7.61 -15.41 -20.97
C TYR A 37 6.58 -14.82 -21.95
N ARG A 38 6.00 -15.67 -22.81
CA ARG A 38 4.98 -15.28 -23.82
C ARG A 38 3.57 -15.16 -23.22
N SER A 39 3.40 -14.39 -22.15
CA SER A 39 2.09 -14.23 -21.48
C SER A 39 1.82 -12.78 -21.07
N ILE A 40 0.58 -12.54 -20.64
CA ILE A 40 0.15 -11.29 -19.99
C ILE A 40 0.94 -11.16 -18.68
N THR A 41 1.92 -10.26 -18.63
CA THR A 41 2.67 -9.92 -17.41
C THR A 41 1.72 -9.31 -16.39
N ALA A 42 1.74 -9.81 -15.15
CA ALA A 42 0.96 -9.22 -14.06
C ALA A 42 1.38 -7.77 -13.84
N LEU A 43 0.42 -6.87 -13.67
CA LEU A 43 0.66 -5.45 -13.46
C LEU A 43 1.42 -5.21 -12.14
N PRO A 44 2.33 -4.23 -12.12
CA PRO A 44 3.05 -3.89 -10.89
C PRO A 44 2.09 -3.40 -9.81
N PRO A 45 2.43 -3.63 -8.52
CA PRO A 45 1.68 -3.03 -7.42
C PRO A 45 1.78 -1.51 -7.45
N THR A 46 0.82 -0.82 -6.83
CA THR A 46 0.87 0.63 -6.61
C THR A 46 1.05 0.93 -5.14
N LEU A 47 1.75 2.02 -4.83
CA LEU A 47 2.05 2.44 -3.48
C LEU A 47 1.40 3.79 -3.18
N SER A 48 0.90 3.96 -1.96
CA SER A 48 0.46 5.26 -1.44
C SER A 48 0.78 5.39 0.04
N ILE A 49 0.87 6.63 0.52
CA ILE A 49 1.14 6.96 1.92
C ILE A 49 0.04 7.87 2.45
N GLU A 50 -0.58 7.48 3.57
CA GLU A 50 -1.46 8.38 4.31
C GLU A 50 -1.00 8.43 5.76
N LYS A 51 -0.51 9.60 6.20
CA LYS A 51 0.18 9.74 7.48
C LYS A 51 1.27 8.66 7.52
N ASN A 52 1.39 7.93 8.63
CA ASN A 52 2.42 6.93 8.82
C ASN A 52 2.03 5.51 8.34
N VAL A 53 1.12 5.38 7.37
CA VAL A 53 0.65 4.09 6.86
C VAL A 53 0.93 3.95 5.37
N LEU A 54 1.94 3.15 5.05
CA LEU A 54 2.24 2.75 3.68
C LEU A 54 1.21 1.71 3.22
N SER A 55 0.52 2.01 2.13
CA SER A 55 -0.41 1.09 1.49
C SER A 55 0.21 0.50 0.24
N VAL A 56 0.28 -0.84 0.20
CA VAL A 56 0.70 -1.60 -0.99
C VAL A 56 -0.52 -2.24 -1.60
N LYS A 57 -0.94 -1.77 -2.77
CA LYS A 57 -2.07 -2.33 -3.51
C LYS A 57 -1.57 -3.25 -4.62
N LEU A 58 -1.98 -4.50 -4.58
CA LEU A 58 -1.72 -5.46 -5.65
C LEU A 58 -2.71 -5.19 -6.78
N VAL A 59 -2.23 -4.70 -7.93
CA VAL A 59 -3.10 -4.43 -9.08
C VAL A 59 -3.58 -5.74 -9.71
N ASP A 60 -2.68 -6.73 -9.79
CA ASP A 60 -2.97 -8.13 -10.11
C ASP A 60 -2.61 -9.05 -8.95
N ALA A 61 -3.02 -10.31 -9.02
CA ALA A 61 -2.62 -11.31 -8.04
C ALA A 61 -1.11 -11.58 -8.13
N LEU A 62 -0.44 -11.53 -6.98
CA LEU A 62 1.00 -11.74 -6.87
C LEU A 62 1.30 -12.67 -5.71
N ASP A 63 2.30 -13.52 -5.90
CA ASP A 63 2.85 -14.39 -4.87
C ASP A 63 4.28 -13.95 -4.57
N ASP A 64 4.68 -14.02 -3.30
CA ASP A 64 6.06 -13.80 -2.85
C ASP A 64 6.63 -12.41 -3.21
N LEU A 65 5.81 -11.36 -3.09
CA LEU A 65 6.27 -9.97 -3.18
C LEU A 65 6.96 -9.58 -1.87
N THR A 66 8.27 -9.36 -1.92
CA THR A 66 9.03 -8.88 -0.76
C THR A 66 9.10 -7.36 -0.74
N ILE A 67 8.81 -6.78 0.41
CA ILE A 67 8.77 -5.34 0.65
C ILE A 67 9.85 -5.00 1.67
N TYR A 68 10.72 -4.07 1.30
CA TYR A 68 11.66 -3.43 2.20
C TYR A 68 11.31 -1.95 2.32
N VAL A 69 11.34 -1.42 3.53
CA VAL A 69 11.33 0.03 3.76
C VAL A 69 12.59 0.40 4.51
N THR A 70 13.32 1.39 4.01
CA THR A 70 14.50 1.95 4.66
C THR A 70 14.29 3.41 5.03
N ASP A 71 14.94 3.85 6.10
CA ASP A 71 15.07 5.26 6.45
C ASP A 71 16.08 5.99 5.54
N GLU A 72 16.33 7.28 5.81
CA GLU A 72 17.31 8.10 5.09
C GLU A 72 18.74 7.55 5.17
N ALA A 73 19.09 6.87 6.27
CA ALA A 73 20.40 6.27 6.48
C ALA A 73 20.55 4.91 5.77
N GLY A 74 19.49 4.41 5.13
CA GLY A 74 19.46 3.10 4.47
C GLY A 74 19.30 1.93 5.45
N ILE A 75 18.89 2.20 6.69
CA ILE A 75 18.57 1.14 7.67
C ILE A 75 17.19 0.58 7.34
N ILE A 76 17.08 -0.74 7.25
CA ILE A 76 15.80 -1.43 7.05
C ILE A 76 14.96 -1.28 8.33
N ILE A 77 13.83 -0.58 8.20
CA ILE A 77 12.86 -0.36 9.29
C ILE A 77 11.63 -1.25 9.17
N TYR A 78 11.42 -1.84 7.98
CA TYR A 78 10.38 -2.82 7.72
C TYR A 78 10.83 -3.80 6.64
N GLU A 79 10.57 -5.09 6.87
CA GLU A 79 10.75 -6.16 5.90
C GLU A 79 9.60 -7.16 6.04
N ASN A 80 8.94 -7.50 4.94
CA ASN A 80 7.96 -8.57 4.92
C ASN A 80 7.76 -9.13 3.49
N THR A 81 7.34 -10.38 3.40
CA THR A 81 6.94 -11.02 2.14
C THR A 81 5.45 -11.31 2.18
N ILE A 82 4.73 -10.89 1.14
CA ILE A 82 3.28 -11.04 1.03
C ILE A 82 2.90 -11.73 -0.27
N SER A 83 1.77 -12.42 -0.22
CA SER A 83 1.06 -12.94 -1.39
C SER A 83 -0.40 -12.53 -1.26
N GLY A 84 -1.04 -12.18 -2.38
CA GLY A 84 -2.40 -11.65 -2.35
C GLY A 84 -3.10 -11.67 -3.70
N ASN A 85 -4.40 -11.37 -3.65
CA ASN A 85 -5.28 -11.41 -4.80
C ASN A 85 -5.37 -10.03 -5.50
N ILE A 86 -6.02 -10.02 -6.66
CA ILE A 86 -6.30 -8.81 -7.45
C ILE A 86 -7.02 -7.77 -6.57
N GLY A 87 -6.44 -6.56 -6.48
CA GLY A 87 -7.01 -5.42 -5.78
C GLY A 87 -6.82 -5.45 -4.26
N GLU A 88 -6.14 -6.45 -3.71
CA GLU A 88 -5.85 -6.54 -2.28
C GLU A 88 -4.89 -5.43 -1.84
N VAL A 89 -5.14 -4.87 -0.65
CA VAL A 89 -4.37 -3.75 -0.10
C VAL A 89 -3.77 -4.17 1.24
N PHE A 90 -2.46 -4.07 1.35
CA PHE A 90 -1.71 -4.33 2.56
C PHE A 90 -1.33 -2.99 3.20
N SER A 91 -1.79 -2.77 4.43
CA SER A 91 -1.48 -1.57 5.20
C SER A 91 -0.32 -1.84 6.16
N ILE A 92 0.76 -1.08 6.00
CA ILE A 92 1.99 -1.21 6.75
C ILE A 92 2.12 0.04 7.63
N PRO A 93 1.84 -0.06 8.93
CA PRO A 93 2.13 1.04 9.84
C PRO A 93 3.65 1.16 9.96
N LEU A 94 4.18 2.30 9.55
CA LEU A 94 5.58 2.63 9.76
C LEU A 94 5.73 3.13 11.21
N SER A 95 6.89 2.89 11.81
CA SER A 95 7.18 3.47 13.12
C SER A 95 7.41 4.98 12.97
N GLU A 96 7.10 5.78 13.99
CA GLU A 96 7.49 7.20 14.02
C GLU A 96 9.00 7.28 14.20
N VAL A 97 9.73 7.04 13.10
CA VAL A 97 11.14 7.36 13.01
C VAL A 97 11.23 8.82 12.61
N ASP A 98 12.13 9.58 13.24
CA ASP A 98 12.46 10.96 12.86
C ASP A 98 13.22 10.97 11.52
N SER A 99 12.64 10.38 10.47
CA SER A 99 13.19 10.36 9.12
C SER A 99 12.34 11.25 8.23
N ASN A 100 12.99 12.18 7.54
CA ASN A 100 12.32 13.09 6.61
C ASN A 100 11.99 12.39 5.29
N THR A 101 12.68 11.29 4.96
CA THR A 101 12.50 10.58 3.69
C THR A 101 12.68 9.08 3.91
N TYR A 102 11.83 8.30 3.27
CA TYR A 102 11.88 6.85 3.24
C TYR A 102 12.11 6.37 1.81
N GLN A 103 12.67 5.17 1.71
CA GLN A 103 12.73 4.42 0.47
C GLN A 103 11.99 3.10 0.64
N VAL A 104 11.18 2.75 -0.35
CA VAL A 104 10.52 1.45 -0.45
C VAL A 104 11.12 0.69 -1.62
N ILE A 105 11.47 -0.56 -1.41
CA ILE A 105 11.98 -1.47 -2.42
C ILE A 105 11.06 -2.67 -2.46
N LEU A 106 10.49 -2.94 -3.63
CA LEU A 106 9.65 -4.10 -3.92
C LEU A 106 10.47 -5.06 -4.77
N THR A 107 10.64 -6.30 -4.30
CA THR A 107 11.35 -7.35 -5.03
C THR A 107 10.40 -8.51 -5.31
N HIS A 108 10.37 -8.96 -6.55
CA HIS A 108 9.55 -10.08 -7.02
C HIS A 108 10.26 -10.78 -8.19
N LYS A 109 9.81 -11.98 -8.58
CA LYS A 109 10.36 -12.69 -9.75
C LYS A 109 10.21 -11.92 -11.07
N LEU A 110 9.25 -10.99 -11.14
CA LEU A 110 9.02 -10.12 -12.30
C LEU A 110 9.92 -8.88 -12.31
N GLY A 111 10.68 -8.63 -11.24
CA GLY A 111 11.62 -7.52 -11.19
C GLY A 111 11.69 -6.80 -9.85
N CYS A 112 12.23 -5.59 -9.89
CA CYS A 112 12.52 -4.77 -8.72
C CYS A 112 12.06 -3.33 -8.97
N LEU A 113 11.25 -2.82 -8.04
CA LEU A 113 10.73 -1.45 -8.08
C LEU A 113 11.17 -0.68 -6.84
N VAL A 114 11.53 0.58 -7.03
CA VAL A 114 12.01 1.48 -5.98
C VAL A 114 11.17 2.75 -5.98
N GLY A 115 10.68 3.14 -4.80
CA GLY A 115 9.97 4.39 -4.57
C GLY A 115 10.61 5.19 -3.44
N LYS A 116 10.44 6.51 -3.47
CA LYS A 116 10.83 7.41 -2.38
C LYS A 116 9.63 8.25 -1.97
N PHE A 117 9.48 8.47 -0.67
CA PHE A 117 8.35 9.22 -0.12
C PHE A 117 8.72 9.87 1.21
N GLU A 118 7.91 10.85 1.59
CA GLU A 118 7.97 11.53 2.89
C GLU A 118 6.68 11.15 3.67
N ASN A 119 6.74 11.24 4.99
CA ASN A 119 5.60 11.01 5.90
C ASN A 119 5.01 12.33 6.38
#